data_AF-A0A409VYX8-F1
#
_entry.id   AF-A0A409VYX8-F1
#
_cell.length_a   1.000
_cell.length_b   1.000
_cell.length_c   1.000
_cell.angle_alpha   90.00
_cell.angle_beta   90.00
_cell.angle_gamma   90.00
#
_symmetry.space_group_name_H-M   'P 1'
#
loop_
_entity.id
_entity.type
_entity.pdbx_description
1 polymer ?
#
loop_
_entity_poly.entity_id
_entity_poly.type
_entity_poly.pdbx_seq_one_letter_code
_entity_poly.pdbx_strand_id
1 'polypeptide(L)'
;MPSRITLGTHNIPIELFNSILFALIAQQPLGPPTQLIPLLLTSKQFHNAISTNTSLLAQICRLKLDINPISRRAFTPTDTDLSIHLVKSFRMINQLRRRLRQRTYSPHYPPWNTPPVIDDDHLSDGDILHELYLLRLDSDGKNYAQLEYAGVRDWVRDVVLKRLFEDAERNDGWPLENPRNACALWLMWMFTLRVRLF
;
A
#
# COMPACT_ATOMS: atom_id res chain seq x y z
N MET A 1 -22.54 24.64 9.98
CA MET A 1 -23.70 23.79 9.63
C MET A 1 -23.21 22.35 9.62
N PRO A 2 -23.77 21.43 10.43
CA PRO A 2 -23.34 20.02 10.40
C PRO A 2 -23.67 19.43 9.04
N SER A 3 -22.65 18.94 8.34
CA SER A 3 -22.77 18.26 7.05
C SER A 3 -23.68 17.04 7.23
N ARG A 4 -24.70 16.88 6.39
CA ARG A 4 -25.60 15.71 6.44
C ARG A 4 -25.55 14.95 5.13
N ILE A 5 -25.68 13.62 5.22
CA ILE A 5 -25.84 12.76 4.05
C ILE A 5 -27.31 12.38 3.92
N THR A 6 -27.87 12.61 2.74
CA THR A 6 -29.24 12.25 2.41
C THR A 6 -29.29 10.80 1.92
N LEU A 7 -30.04 9.97 2.64
CA LEU A 7 -30.30 8.57 2.32
C LEU A 7 -31.80 8.43 2.02
N GLY A 8 -32.19 8.67 0.76
CA GLY A 8 -33.60 8.76 0.39
C GLY A 8 -34.30 9.91 1.14
N THR A 9 -35.34 9.60 1.93
CA THR A 9 -36.10 10.57 2.75
C THR A 9 -35.49 10.85 4.12
N HIS A 10 -34.46 10.09 4.54
CA HIS A 10 -33.87 10.21 5.87
C HIS A 10 -32.48 10.85 5.80
N ASN A 11 -32.24 11.80 6.70
CA ASN A 11 -31.00 12.56 6.74
C ASN A 11 -30.14 12.05 7.90
N ILE A 12 -29.06 11.33 7.60
CA ILE A 12 -28.18 10.76 8.63
C ILE A 12 -27.06 11.77 8.94
N PRO A 13 -26.76 12.04 10.21
CA PRO A 13 -25.58 12.80 10.61
C PRO A 13 -24.29 12.19 10.07
N ILE A 14 -23.36 13.02 9.57
CA ILE A 14 -22.11 12.56 8.98
C ILE A 14 -21.26 11.75 9.97
N GLU A 15 -21.35 12.06 11.27
CA GLU A 15 -20.62 11.40 12.34
C GLU A 15 -21.06 9.94 12.52
N LEU A 16 -22.38 9.69 12.45
CA LEU A 16 -22.92 8.33 12.52
C LEU A 16 -22.55 7.53 11.27
N PHE A 17 -22.61 8.16 10.10
CA PHE A 17 -22.16 7.55 8.87
C PHE A 17 -20.68 7.13 8.95
N ASN A 18 -19.80 8.03 9.39
CA ASN A 18 -18.37 7.74 9.56
C ASN A 18 -18.12 6.62 10.57
N SER A 19 -18.88 6.59 11.68
CA SER A 19 -18.77 5.56 12.70
C SER A 19 -19.15 4.17 12.16
N ILE A 20 -20.22 4.09 11.36
CA ILE A 20 -20.65 2.85 10.70
C ILE A 20 -19.59 2.37 9.71
N LEU A 21 -19.07 3.27 8.87
CA LEU A 21 -18.01 2.93 7.92
C LEU A 21 -16.75 2.44 8.63
N PHE A 22 -16.32 3.13 9.67
CA PHE A 22 -15.15 2.73 10.45
C PHE A 22 -15.35 1.35 11.09
N ALA A 23 -16.51 1.10 11.70
CA ALA A 23 -16.83 -0.20 12.28
C ALA A 23 -16.83 -1.33 11.24
N LEU A 24 -17.35 -1.07 10.04
CA LEU A 24 -17.32 -2.03 8.93
C LEU A 24 -15.87 -2.35 8.49
N ILE A 25 -15.01 -1.34 8.38
CA ILE A 25 -13.61 -1.52 7.98
C ILE A 25 -12.81 -2.22 9.09
N ALA A 26 -13.13 -1.95 10.35
CA ALA A 26 -12.48 -2.58 11.51
C ALA A 26 -12.65 -4.11 11.54
N GLN A 27 -13.69 -4.65 10.90
CA GLN A 27 -13.87 -6.10 10.76
C GLN A 27 -12.78 -6.77 9.91
N GLN A 28 -12.12 -6.03 9.02
CA GLN A 28 -11.03 -6.54 8.21
C GLN A 28 -9.82 -5.59 8.27
N PRO A 29 -8.97 -5.70 9.30
CA PRO A 29 -7.82 -4.81 9.46
C PRO A 29 -6.78 -5.00 8.35
N LEU A 30 -6.59 -6.23 7.85
CA LEU A 30 -5.62 -6.55 6.80
C LEU A 30 -6.15 -6.25 5.39
N GLY A 31 -5.28 -5.71 4.55
CA GLY A 31 -5.57 -5.34 3.18
C GLY A 31 -6.32 -4.00 3.04
N PRO A 32 -6.54 -3.56 1.79
CA PRO A 32 -7.26 -2.32 1.50
C PRO A 32 -8.71 -2.37 2.02
N PRO A 33 -9.34 -1.20 2.29
CA PRO A 33 -10.73 -1.11 2.74
C PRO A 33 -11.73 -1.42 1.61
N THR A 34 -11.71 -2.66 1.11
CA THR A 34 -12.53 -3.11 -0.03
C THR A 34 -14.03 -3.09 0.24
N GLN A 35 -14.43 -3.10 1.51
CA GLN A 35 -15.81 -2.93 1.97
C GLN A 35 -16.43 -1.61 1.52
N LEU A 36 -15.60 -0.60 1.26
CA LEU A 36 -16.07 0.69 0.78
C LEU A 36 -16.44 0.66 -0.71
N ILE A 37 -15.94 -0.29 -1.48
CA ILE A 37 -16.13 -0.31 -2.94
C ILE A 37 -17.62 -0.33 -3.32
N PRO A 38 -18.48 -1.22 -2.77
CA PRO A 38 -19.91 -1.20 -3.10
C PRO A 38 -20.56 0.16 -2.79
N LEU A 39 -20.23 0.76 -1.65
CA LEU A 39 -20.78 2.06 -1.25
C LEU A 39 -20.31 3.20 -2.16
N LEU A 40 -19.03 3.23 -2.51
CA LEU A 40 -18.45 4.19 -3.45
C LEU A 40 -19.08 4.09 -4.86
N LEU A 41 -19.58 2.92 -5.25
CA LEU A 41 -20.21 2.67 -6.55
C LEU A 41 -21.72 2.93 -6.56
N THR A 42 -22.37 2.98 -5.39
CA THR A 42 -23.83 3.18 -5.31
C THR A 42 -24.29 4.61 -5.60
N SER A 43 -23.53 5.63 -5.20
CA SER A 43 -23.93 7.04 -5.34
C SER A 43 -22.74 7.98 -5.37
N LYS A 44 -22.83 9.03 -6.21
CA LYS A 44 -21.88 10.15 -6.23
C LYS A 44 -21.78 10.86 -4.88
N GLN A 45 -22.89 10.91 -4.13
CA GLN A 45 -22.90 11.55 -2.81
C GLN A 45 -22.05 10.77 -1.82
N PHE A 46 -22.21 9.43 -1.77
CA PHE A 46 -21.38 8.59 -0.93
C PHE A 46 -19.93 8.59 -1.37
N HIS A 47 -19.71 8.54 -2.68
CA HIS A 47 -18.38 8.66 -3.23
C HIS A 47 -17.68 9.91 -2.71
N ASN A 48 -18.28 11.08 -2.89
CA ASN A 48 -17.71 12.36 -2.45
C ASN A 48 -17.58 12.44 -0.93
N ALA A 49 -18.60 11.99 -0.18
CA ALA A 49 -18.57 12.02 1.28
C ALA A 49 -17.50 11.11 1.89
N ILE A 50 -17.08 10.05 1.20
CA ILE A 50 -16.00 9.16 1.64
C ILE A 50 -14.65 9.68 1.14
N SER A 51 -14.53 10.00 -0.16
CA SER A 51 -13.26 10.35 -0.80
C SER A 51 -12.67 11.67 -0.32
N THR A 52 -13.51 12.64 0.06
CA THR A 52 -13.08 13.96 0.55
C THR A 52 -12.96 14.04 2.07
N ASN A 53 -13.39 12.99 2.79
CA ASN A 53 -13.42 12.99 4.25
C ASN A 53 -12.08 12.57 4.84
N THR A 54 -11.20 13.57 4.97
CA THR A 54 -9.85 13.43 5.51
C THR A 54 -9.82 12.82 6.92
N SER A 55 -10.76 13.16 7.80
CA SER A 55 -10.76 12.64 9.17
C SER A 55 -11.10 11.15 9.23
N LEU A 56 -12.08 10.70 8.42
CA LEU A 56 -12.40 9.27 8.27
C LEU A 56 -11.19 8.50 7.69
N LEU A 57 -10.57 9.01 6.63
CA LEU A 57 -9.38 8.38 6.03
C LEU A 57 -8.21 8.31 7.02
N ALA A 58 -7.99 9.37 7.83
CA ALA A 58 -6.98 9.36 8.88
C ALA A 58 -7.26 8.33 9.97
N GLN A 59 -8.53 8.14 10.36
CA GLN A 59 -8.93 7.07 11.29
C GLN A 59 -8.66 5.69 10.70
N ILE A 60 -9.00 5.47 9.42
CA ILE A 60 -8.72 4.22 8.71
C ILE A 60 -7.20 3.97 8.64
N CYS A 61 -6.39 5.02 8.42
CA CYS A 61 -4.94 4.93 8.47
C CYS A 61 -4.46 4.43 9.84
N ARG A 62 -4.93 5.03 10.93
CA ARG A 62 -4.59 4.63 12.32
C ARG A 62 -5.00 3.19 12.62
N LEU A 63 -6.10 2.74 12.06
CA LEU A 63 -6.56 1.36 12.19
C LEU A 63 -5.63 0.39 11.44
N LYS A 64 -5.29 0.68 10.18
CA LYS A 64 -4.67 -0.28 9.26
C LYS A 64 -3.14 -0.24 9.20
N LEU A 65 -2.52 0.87 9.56
CA LEU A 65 -1.09 1.12 9.44
C LEU A 65 -0.49 1.56 10.79
N ASP A 66 0.81 1.37 10.94
CA ASP A 66 1.58 1.87 12.08
C ASP A 66 1.94 3.34 11.84
N ILE A 67 1.49 4.23 12.72
CA ILE A 67 1.78 5.67 12.66
C ILE A 67 2.74 6.10 13.78
N ASN A 68 2.73 5.37 14.90
CA ASN A 68 3.59 5.64 16.04
C ASN A 68 5.09 5.72 15.68
N PRO A 69 5.64 4.91 14.74
CA PRO A 69 7.03 5.06 14.31
C PRO A 69 7.35 6.45 13.75
N ILE A 70 6.42 7.03 13.00
CA ILE A 70 6.53 8.39 12.45
C ILE A 70 6.49 9.41 13.60
N SER A 71 5.56 9.23 14.54
CA SER A 71 5.44 10.11 15.71
C SER A 71 6.67 10.12 16.61
N ARG A 72 7.39 8.99 16.73
CA ARG A 72 8.64 8.90 17.50
C ARG A 72 9.79 9.72 16.89
N ARG A 73 9.74 10.03 15.60
CA ARG A 73 10.75 10.87 14.92
C ARG A 73 10.45 12.38 15.02
N ALA A 74 9.68 12.79 16.04
CA ALA A 74 9.29 14.17 16.32
C ALA A 74 8.38 14.83 15.26
N PHE A 75 7.64 14.04 14.48
CA PHE A 75 6.61 14.54 13.56
C PHE A 75 5.23 14.27 14.12
N THR A 76 4.34 15.27 14.12
CA THR A 76 2.92 15.07 14.46
C THR A 76 2.11 15.11 13.17
N PRO A 77 1.78 13.96 12.56
CA PRO A 77 1.10 13.93 11.27
C PRO A 77 -0.33 14.48 11.42
N THR A 78 -0.71 15.37 10.51
CA THR A 78 -2.08 15.87 10.40
C THR A 78 -3.00 14.80 9.83
N ASP A 79 -4.32 14.98 9.94
CA ASP A 79 -5.26 14.05 9.30
C ASP A 79 -5.08 14.02 7.77
N THR A 80 -4.65 15.12 7.15
CA THR A 80 -4.31 15.19 5.72
C THR A 80 -3.10 14.33 5.40
N ASP A 81 -2.05 14.39 6.20
CA ASP A 81 -0.87 13.55 5.99
C ASP A 81 -1.21 12.07 6.09
N LEU A 82 -2.07 11.70 7.04
CA LEU A 82 -2.52 10.34 7.24
C LEU A 82 -3.43 9.84 6.12
N SER A 83 -4.31 10.69 5.59
CA SER A 83 -5.16 10.31 4.46
C SER A 83 -4.32 10.05 3.19
N ILE A 84 -3.33 10.90 2.93
CA ILE A 84 -2.37 10.73 1.82
C ILE A 84 -1.56 9.45 2.02
N HIS A 85 -1.03 9.23 3.24
CA HIS A 85 -0.26 8.04 3.57
C HIS A 85 -1.08 6.76 3.32
N LEU A 86 -2.32 6.71 3.80
CA LEU A 86 -3.24 5.59 3.57
C LEU A 86 -3.40 5.28 2.07
N VAL A 87 -3.73 6.30 1.28
CA VAL A 87 -3.97 6.14 -0.16
C VAL A 87 -2.71 5.65 -0.86
N LYS A 88 -1.56 6.25 -0.56
CA LYS A 88 -0.27 5.90 -1.15
C LYS A 88 0.12 4.45 -0.81
N SER A 89 0.05 4.06 0.46
CA SER A 89 0.40 2.71 0.91
C SER A 89 -0.48 1.64 0.25
N PHE A 90 -1.80 1.86 0.19
CA PHE A 90 -2.71 0.87 -0.40
C PHE A 90 -2.68 0.87 -1.94
N ARG A 91 -2.37 1.99 -2.58
CA ARG A 91 -2.09 2.03 -4.03
C ARG A 91 -0.90 1.13 -4.36
N MET A 92 0.21 1.31 -3.66
CA MET A 92 1.41 0.48 -3.83
C MET A 92 1.12 -1.00 -3.56
N ILE A 93 0.47 -1.34 -2.43
CA ILE A 93 0.11 -2.73 -2.08
C ILE A 93 -0.74 -3.36 -3.19
N ASN A 94 -1.70 -2.63 -3.75
CA ASN A 94 -2.54 -3.12 -4.82
C ASN A 94 -1.76 -3.33 -6.12
N GLN A 95 -0.86 -2.41 -6.49
CA GLN A 95 -0.01 -2.56 -7.67
C GLN A 95 0.92 -3.79 -7.56
N LEU A 96 1.54 -3.98 -6.40
CA LEU A 96 2.34 -5.17 -6.11
C LEU A 96 1.52 -6.46 -6.28
N ARG A 97 0.33 -6.52 -5.67
CA ARG A 97 -0.56 -7.68 -5.78
C ARG A 97 -1.02 -7.92 -7.22
N ARG A 98 -1.28 -6.88 -8.01
CA ARG A 98 -1.61 -7.00 -9.45
C ARG A 98 -0.46 -7.66 -10.22
N ARG A 99 0.79 -7.24 -9.99
CA ARG A 99 1.98 -7.81 -10.64
C ARG A 99 2.18 -9.27 -10.28
N LEU A 100 2.02 -9.61 -9.01
CA LEU A 100 2.10 -11.01 -8.55
C LEU A 100 1.01 -11.88 -9.19
N ARG A 101 -0.22 -11.39 -9.37
CA ARG A 101 -1.28 -12.12 -10.07
C ARG A 101 -1.00 -12.31 -11.56
N GLN A 102 -0.50 -11.28 -12.24
CA GLN A 102 -0.14 -11.35 -13.66
C GLN A 102 0.95 -12.40 -13.91
N ARG A 103 1.88 -12.57 -12.96
CA ARG A 103 2.91 -13.63 -12.99
C ARG A 103 2.31 -15.04 -12.98
N THR A 104 1.26 -15.29 -12.19
CA THR A 104 0.65 -16.63 -12.08
C THR A 104 -0.12 -17.03 -13.35
N TYR A 105 -0.66 -16.06 -14.08
CA TYR A 105 -1.56 -16.32 -15.22
C TYR A 105 -0.85 -16.39 -16.58
N SER A 106 0.39 -15.92 -16.71
CA SER A 106 1.14 -15.98 -17.97
C SER A 106 2.52 -16.63 -17.77
N PRO A 107 2.67 -17.93 -18.11
CA PRO A 107 3.98 -18.59 -18.20
C PRO A 107 4.84 -18.04 -19.36
N HIS A 108 4.22 -17.31 -20.30
CA HIS A 108 4.86 -16.64 -21.44
C HIS A 108 4.69 -15.13 -21.28
N TYR A 109 5.17 -14.61 -20.14
CA TYR A 109 5.24 -13.16 -19.93
C TYR A 109 5.99 -12.55 -21.12
N PRO A 110 5.49 -11.47 -21.76
CA PRO A 110 6.31 -10.76 -22.72
C PRO A 110 7.55 -10.25 -21.93
N PRO A 111 8.75 -10.22 -22.53
CA PRO A 111 10.00 -9.94 -21.82
C PRO A 111 9.83 -8.71 -20.91
N TRP A 112 10.47 -8.68 -19.75
CA TRP A 112 10.34 -7.62 -18.73
C TRP A 112 10.61 -6.18 -19.25
N ASN A 113 11.09 -6.06 -20.49
CA ASN A 113 11.27 -4.84 -21.26
C ASN A 113 10.01 -4.39 -22.02
N THR A 114 8.89 -5.12 -21.89
CA THR A 114 7.62 -4.72 -22.47
C THR A 114 7.06 -3.61 -21.60
N PRO A 115 6.91 -2.38 -22.12
CA PRO A 115 6.37 -1.29 -21.33
C PRO A 115 5.02 -1.72 -20.76
N PRO A 116 4.79 -1.58 -19.44
CA PRO A 116 3.44 -1.72 -18.93
C PRO A 116 2.54 -0.78 -19.73
N VAL A 117 1.30 -1.20 -19.98
CA VAL A 117 0.28 -0.30 -20.53
C VAL A 117 0.32 0.96 -19.67
N ILE A 118 0.70 2.08 -20.28
CA ILE A 118 0.95 3.35 -19.59
C ILE A 118 -0.42 3.86 -19.11
N ASP A 119 -0.77 3.45 -17.91
CA ASP A 119 -1.74 4.14 -17.07
C ASP A 119 -0.93 5.18 -16.29
N ASP A 120 -1.38 6.44 -16.24
CA ASP A 120 -0.66 7.57 -15.63
C ASP A 120 -0.30 7.35 -14.15
N ASP A 121 -0.86 6.30 -13.53
CA ASP A 121 -0.64 5.91 -12.13
C ASP A 121 0.37 4.74 -11.95
N HIS A 122 1.09 4.31 -12.99
CA HIS A 122 2.05 3.20 -12.90
C HIS A 122 3.36 3.60 -12.19
N LEU A 123 3.60 3.12 -10.97
CA LEU A 123 4.87 3.31 -10.25
C LEU A 123 5.97 2.40 -10.83
N SER A 124 7.21 2.89 -10.89
CA SER A 124 8.36 2.07 -11.29
C SER A 124 8.66 1.01 -10.22
N ASP A 125 9.44 -0.03 -10.57
CA ASP A 125 9.90 -1.00 -9.58
C ASP A 125 10.71 -0.34 -8.45
N GLY A 126 11.52 0.67 -8.79
CA GLY A 126 12.32 1.43 -7.83
C GLY A 126 11.42 2.16 -6.83
N ASP A 127 10.38 2.82 -7.30
CA ASP A 127 9.43 3.55 -6.44
C ASP A 127 8.70 2.60 -5.50
N ILE A 128 8.22 1.46 -6.02
CA ILE A 128 7.54 0.46 -5.18
C ILE A 128 8.52 -0.10 -4.14
N LEU A 129 9.74 -0.48 -4.52
CA LEU A 129 10.74 -1.00 -3.57
C LEU A 129 11.09 0.03 -2.50
N HIS A 130 11.22 1.30 -2.88
CA HIS A 130 11.51 2.38 -1.94
C HIS A 130 10.38 2.57 -0.92
N GLU A 131 9.13 2.63 -1.38
CA GLU A 131 7.97 2.78 -0.50
C GLU A 131 7.77 1.56 0.41
N LEU A 132 7.99 0.34 -0.11
CA LEU A 132 7.96 -0.88 0.70
C LEU A 132 9.05 -0.87 1.77
N TYR A 133 10.25 -0.39 1.43
CA TYR A 133 11.35 -0.26 2.36
C TYR A 133 10.99 0.71 3.49
N LEU A 134 10.46 1.90 3.17
CA LEU A 134 10.00 2.85 4.18
C LEU A 134 8.89 2.27 5.06
N LEU A 135 7.88 1.63 4.47
CA LEU A 135 6.78 1.03 5.23
C LEU A 135 7.26 -0.11 6.13
N ARG A 136 8.29 -0.85 5.70
CA ARG A 136 8.91 -1.90 6.50
C ARG A 136 9.76 -1.34 7.65
N LEU A 137 10.52 -0.28 7.39
CA LEU A 137 11.35 0.41 8.37
C LEU A 137 10.49 1.01 9.49
N ASP A 138 9.34 1.58 9.12
CA ASP A 138 8.40 2.22 10.03
C ASP A 138 7.31 1.23 10.48
N SER A 139 7.69 0.04 10.92
CA SER A 139 6.74 -0.99 11.34
C SER A 139 6.84 -1.35 12.83
N ASP A 140 5.70 -1.22 13.51
CA ASP A 140 5.46 -1.75 14.86
C ASP A 140 4.62 -3.05 14.86
N GLY A 141 4.06 -3.42 13.70
CA GLY A 141 3.45 -4.73 13.47
C GLY A 141 2.40 -4.73 12.37
N LYS A 142 1.56 -3.68 12.29
CA LYS A 142 0.51 -3.58 11.27
C LYS A 142 1.10 -3.45 9.87
N ASN A 143 2.10 -2.59 9.71
CA ASN A 143 2.75 -2.36 8.42
C ASN A 143 3.37 -3.65 7.89
N TYR A 144 4.11 -4.39 8.72
CA TYR A 144 4.62 -5.72 8.36
C TYR A 144 3.50 -6.68 7.93
N ALA A 145 2.39 -6.74 8.66
CA ALA A 145 1.28 -7.62 8.31
C ALA A 145 0.62 -7.22 6.97
N GLN A 146 0.53 -5.92 6.66
CA GLN A 146 0.09 -5.45 5.34
C GLN A 146 1.05 -5.86 4.22
N LEU A 147 2.36 -5.79 4.47
CA LEU A 147 3.38 -6.19 3.50
C LEU A 147 3.40 -7.71 3.25
N GLU A 148 3.24 -8.52 4.30
CA GLU A 148 3.07 -9.97 4.17
C GLU A 148 1.79 -10.29 3.41
N TYR A 149 0.66 -9.64 3.74
CA TYR A 149 -0.58 -9.75 2.96
C TYR A 149 -0.36 -9.40 1.48
N ALA A 150 0.49 -8.43 1.17
CA ALA A 150 0.77 -8.00 -0.19
C ALA A 150 1.66 -8.99 -0.98
N GLY A 151 2.32 -9.94 -0.32
CA GLY A 151 3.25 -10.88 -0.98
C GLY A 151 4.63 -10.28 -1.27
N VAL A 152 5.06 -9.27 -0.50
CA VAL A 152 6.35 -8.58 -0.69
C VAL A 152 7.53 -9.54 -0.73
N ARG A 153 7.51 -10.56 0.13
CA ARG A 153 8.59 -11.55 0.24
C ARG A 153 8.88 -12.24 -1.10
N ASP A 154 7.85 -12.76 -1.74
CA ASP A 154 8.00 -13.49 -2.99
C ASP A 154 8.46 -12.57 -4.12
N TRP A 155 7.92 -11.34 -4.14
CA TRP A 155 8.30 -10.34 -5.13
C TRP A 155 9.75 -9.90 -4.98
N VAL A 156 10.18 -9.52 -3.77
CA VAL A 156 11.55 -9.09 -3.49
C VAL A 156 12.54 -10.21 -3.79
N ARG A 157 12.21 -11.46 -3.43
CA ARG A 157 13.03 -12.63 -3.78
C ARG A 157 13.23 -12.75 -5.28
N ASP A 158 12.18 -12.58 -6.09
CA ASP A 158 12.34 -12.60 -7.54
C ASP A 158 13.21 -11.46 -8.06
N VAL A 159 12.98 -10.24 -7.56
CA VAL A 159 13.77 -9.06 -7.96
C VAL A 159 15.25 -9.33 -7.69
N VAL A 160 15.60 -9.80 -6.49
CA VAL A 160 17.00 -10.06 -6.14
C VAL A 160 17.57 -11.22 -6.96
N LEU A 161 16.86 -12.33 -7.09
CA LEU A 161 17.40 -13.52 -7.77
C LEU A 161 17.46 -13.40 -9.29
N LYS A 162 16.60 -12.59 -9.91
CA LYS A 162 16.47 -12.52 -11.37
C LYS A 162 16.92 -11.20 -11.96
N ARG A 163 16.89 -10.11 -11.19
CA ARG A 163 17.00 -8.74 -11.72
C ARG A 163 18.08 -7.89 -11.07
N LEU A 164 18.70 -8.37 -10.01
CA LEU A 164 19.79 -7.65 -9.35
C LEU A 164 20.99 -7.41 -10.29
N PHE A 165 21.24 -8.38 -11.18
CA PHE A 165 22.33 -8.34 -12.16
C PHE A 165 21.89 -7.75 -13.52
N GLU A 166 20.72 -7.13 -13.61
CA GLU A 166 20.37 -6.33 -14.80
C GLU A 166 21.46 -5.27 -15.02
N ASP A 167 21.97 -5.21 -16.25
CA ASP A 167 23.06 -4.31 -16.64
C ASP A 167 24.40 -4.52 -15.92
N ALA A 168 24.61 -5.65 -15.25
CA ALA A 168 25.87 -5.97 -14.56
C ALA A 168 27.08 -6.03 -15.51
N GLU A 169 26.85 -6.28 -16.81
CA GLU A 169 27.84 -6.18 -17.89
C GLU A 169 28.55 -4.81 -17.90
N ARG A 170 27.85 -3.75 -17.45
CA ARG A 170 28.37 -2.38 -17.37
C ARG A 170 29.19 -2.10 -16.10
N ASN A 171 29.30 -3.08 -15.22
CA ASN A 171 29.92 -2.97 -13.90
C ASN A 171 30.67 -4.25 -13.54
N ASP A 172 31.50 -4.76 -14.45
CA ASP A 172 32.37 -5.93 -14.25
C ASP A 172 31.66 -7.20 -13.75
N GLY A 173 30.40 -7.40 -14.17
CA GLY A 173 29.57 -8.53 -13.73
C GLY A 173 28.97 -8.35 -12.34
N TRP A 174 29.18 -7.21 -11.68
CA TRP A 174 28.58 -6.87 -10.40
C TRP A 174 27.27 -6.12 -10.56
N PRO A 175 26.30 -6.31 -9.64
CA PRO A 175 25.10 -5.50 -9.59
C PRO A 175 25.40 -4.00 -9.56
N LEU A 176 24.61 -3.22 -10.30
CA LEU A 176 24.71 -1.77 -10.25
C LEU A 176 24.35 -1.24 -8.86
N GLU A 177 25.12 -0.28 -8.35
CA GLU A 177 24.80 0.45 -7.13
C GLU A 177 23.76 1.52 -7.43
N ASN A 178 22.48 1.20 -7.16
CA ASN A 178 21.38 2.11 -7.33
C ASN A 178 20.32 1.94 -6.23
N PRO A 179 19.45 2.95 -5.99
CA PRO A 179 18.45 2.89 -4.93
C PRO A 179 17.51 1.68 -5.02
N ARG A 180 17.17 1.25 -6.25
CA ARG A 180 16.31 0.09 -6.50
C ARG A 180 16.95 -1.20 -5.95
N ASN A 181 18.19 -1.47 -6.32
CA ASN A 181 18.95 -2.64 -5.89
C ASN A 181 19.22 -2.61 -4.38
N ALA A 182 19.58 -1.44 -3.84
CA ALA A 182 19.76 -1.25 -2.41
C ALA A 182 18.47 -1.56 -1.63
N CYS A 183 17.32 -1.00 -2.04
CA CYS A 183 16.04 -1.27 -1.40
C CYS A 183 15.64 -2.76 -1.49
N ALA A 184 15.86 -3.39 -2.65
CA ALA A 184 15.57 -4.83 -2.83
C ALA A 184 16.39 -5.71 -1.88
N LEU A 185 17.70 -5.47 -1.75
CA LEU A 185 18.56 -6.22 -0.85
C LEU A 185 18.20 -6.00 0.63
N TRP A 186 17.97 -4.75 1.02
CA TRP A 186 17.53 -4.43 2.39
C TRP A 186 16.20 -5.08 2.74
N LEU A 187 15.22 -5.02 1.83
CA LEU A 187 13.96 -5.71 2.00
C LEU A 187 14.18 -7.22 2.11
N MET A 188 14.97 -7.83 1.22
CA MET A 188 15.24 -9.27 1.27
C MET A 188 15.80 -9.66 2.64
N TRP A 189 16.79 -8.92 3.14
CA TRP A 189 17.36 -9.10 4.47
C TRP A 189 16.33 -8.96 5.60
N MET A 190 15.50 -7.90 5.58
CA MET A 190 14.46 -7.66 6.59
C MET A 190 13.35 -8.72 6.60
N PHE A 191 13.18 -9.47 5.51
CA PHE A 191 12.22 -10.57 5.38
C PHE A 191 12.85 -11.97 5.54
N THR A 192 14.18 -12.12 5.42
CA THR A 192 14.90 -13.37 5.71
C THR A 192 15.24 -13.55 7.19
N LEU A 193 15.48 -12.44 7.92
CA LEU A 193 15.90 -12.46 9.32
C LEU A 193 14.88 -13.02 10.32
N ARG A 194 13.65 -13.31 9.92
CA ARG A 194 12.70 -14.04 10.77
C ARG A 194 12.80 -15.53 10.49
N VAL A 195 13.90 -16.15 10.95
CA VAL A 195 13.77 -17.50 11.53
C VAL A 195 12.66 -17.38 12.56
N ARG A 196 11.61 -18.18 12.39
CA ARG A 196 10.46 -18.21 13.30
C ARG A 196 10.99 -18.63 14.67
N LEU A 197 11.27 -17.66 15.53
CA LEU A 197 11.36 -17.88 16.98
C LEU A 197 9.92 -18.14 17.43
N PHE A 198 9.50 -19.39 17.25
CA PHE A 198 8.40 -20.00 17.98
C PHE A 198 8.88 -20.37 19.38
#